data_AF-A0A967IDA1-F1
#
_entry.id   AF-A0A967IDA1-F1
#
_cell.length_a   1.000
_cell.length_b   1.000
_cell.length_c   1.000
_cell.angle_alpha   90.00
_cell.angle_beta   90.00
_cell.angle_gamma   90.00
#
_symmetry.space_group_name_H-M   'P 1'
#
loop_
_entity.id
_entity.type
_entity.pdbx_description
1 polymer ?
#
loop_
_entity_poly.entity_id
_entity_poly.type
_entity_poly.pdbx_seq_one_letter_code
_entity_poly.pdbx_strand_id
1 'polypeptide(L)'
;MDFATARHNMVESQIRTNKVRNLSLLDALDEVPREKFLPPERRAIAYNDEDLPLGEGRFLMEPMVLSRLIQAAEVAEGDLVLDV
;
A
#
# COMPACT_ATOMS: atom_id res chain seq x y z
N MET A 1 14.87 -1.93 -11.12
CA MET A 1 14.45 -1.10 -9.97
C MET A 1 14.62 -1.94 -8.73
N ASP A 2 15.15 -1.39 -7.65
CA ASP A 2 15.13 -2.07 -6.35
C ASP A 2 13.77 -1.79 -5.67
N PHE A 3 12.87 -2.76 -5.74
CA PHE A 3 11.52 -2.63 -5.19
C PHE A 3 11.49 -2.64 -3.66
N ALA A 4 12.44 -3.32 -3.01
CA ALA A 4 12.51 -3.32 -1.55
C ALA A 4 12.87 -1.92 -1.04
N THR A 5 13.88 -1.28 -1.63
CA THR A 5 14.23 0.11 -1.30
C THR A 5 13.10 1.08 -1.65
N ALA A 6 12.42 0.93 -2.79
CA ALA A 6 11.29 1.81 -3.16
C ALA A 6 10.11 1.69 -2.18
N ARG A 7 9.77 0.47 -1.76
CA ARG A 7 8.73 0.18 -0.77
C ARG A 7 9.04 0.80 0.58
N HIS A 8 10.26 0.56 1.07
CA HIS A 8 10.71 1.12 2.33
C HIS A 8 10.68 2.65 2.32
N ASN A 9 11.13 3.26 1.22
CA ASN A 9 11.08 4.71 1.05
C ASN A 9 9.64 5.27 1.04
N MET A 10 8.70 4.56 0.41
CA MET A 10 7.27 4.94 0.45
C MET A 10 6.76 4.91 1.89
N VAL A 11 7.03 3.84 2.64
CA VAL A 11 6.60 3.72 4.05
C VAL A 11 7.19 4.85 4.89
N GLU A 12 8.51 5.06 4.85
CA GLU A 12 9.19 6.04 5.70
C GLU A 12 8.89 7.49 5.32
N SER A 13 8.87 7.79 4.02
CA SER A 13 8.81 9.18 3.55
C SER A 13 7.39 9.67 3.29
N GLN A 14 6.48 8.77 2.88
CA GLN A 14 5.11 9.14 2.54
C GLN A 14 4.16 8.72 3.66
N ILE A 15 4.10 7.43 4.00
CA ILE A 15 3.06 6.89 4.88
C ILE A 15 3.22 7.37 6.34
N ARG A 16 4.40 7.20 6.94
CA ARG A 16 4.67 7.58 8.34
C ARG A 16 4.59 9.08 8.57
N THR A 17 5.04 9.88 7.60
CA THR A 17 4.98 11.34 7.67
C THR A 17 3.55 11.87 7.65
N ASN A 18 2.61 11.09 7.10
CA ASN A 18 1.20 11.44 6.98
C ASN A 18 0.32 10.78 8.04
N LYS A 19 0.77 10.66 9.28
CA LYS A 19 -0.04 10.29 10.46
C LYS A 19 -0.63 8.86 10.41
N VAL A 20 -0.07 7.97 9.60
CA VAL A 20 -0.26 6.51 9.76
C VAL A 20 0.76 6.04 10.80
N ARG A 21 0.27 5.51 11.92
CA ARG A 21 1.04 5.22 13.13
C ARG A 21 0.90 3.79 13.62
N ASN A 22 -0.06 3.03 13.10
CA ASN A 22 -0.20 1.61 13.45
C ASN A 22 1.05 0.85 12.97
N LEU A 23 1.85 0.35 13.91
CA LEU A 23 3.12 -0.33 13.60
C LEU A 23 2.90 -1.61 12.80
N SER A 24 1.91 -2.43 13.18
CA SER A 24 1.60 -3.67 12.44
C SER A 24 1.19 -3.41 10.98
N LEU A 25 0.48 -2.30 10.73
CA LEU A 25 0.17 -1.88 9.37
C LEU A 25 1.41 -1.40 8.61
N LEU A 26 2.28 -0.62 9.25
CA LEU A 26 3.52 -0.14 8.62
C LEU A 26 4.45 -1.30 8.25
N ASP A 27 4.58 -2.29 9.14
CA ASP A 27 5.36 -3.50 8.89
C ASP A 27 4.76 -4.30 7.73
N ALA A 28 3.43 -4.46 7.69
CA ALA A 28 2.74 -5.13 6.59
C ALA A 28 2.94 -4.40 5.25
N LEU A 29 2.90 -3.07 5.24
CA LEU A 29 3.17 -2.27 4.04
C LEU A 29 4.63 -2.39 3.57
N ASP A 30 5.59 -2.62 4.47
CA ASP A 30 7.01 -2.81 4.13
C ASP A 30 7.36 -4.26 3.74
N GLU A 31 6.50 -5.23 4.07
CA GLU A 31 6.66 -6.63 3.69
C GLU A 31 5.93 -6.97 2.38
N VAL A 32 4.72 -6.46 2.18
CA VAL A 32 3.87 -6.84 1.04
C VAL A 32 4.37 -6.22 -0.27
N PRO A 33 4.78 -7.04 -1.26
CA PRO A 33 5.35 -6.54 -2.51
C PRO A 33 4.26 -6.00 -3.45
N ARG A 34 3.84 -4.75 -3.22
CA ARG A 34 2.78 -4.04 -3.96
C ARG A 34 2.95 -4.11 -5.48
N GLU A 35 4.19 -4.13 -5.98
CA GLU A 35 4.50 -4.23 -7.41
C GLU A 35 4.01 -5.53 -8.07
N LYS A 36 3.80 -6.60 -7.30
CA LYS A 36 3.32 -7.88 -7.85
C LYS A 36 1.84 -7.84 -8.25
N PHE A 37 1.08 -6.87 -7.73
CA PHE A 37 -0.34 -6.68 -8.02
C PHE A 37 -0.59 -5.80 -9.26
N LEU A 38 0.47 -5.37 -9.94
CA LEU A 38 0.40 -4.55 -11.15
C LEU A 38 0.81 -5.33 -12.42
N PRO A 39 0.25 -4.94 -13.59
CA PRO A 39 0.78 -5.35 -14.88
C PRO A 39 2.29 -5.05 -14.99
N PRO A 40 3.09 -5.92 -15.66
CA PRO A 40 4.55 -5.78 -15.73
C PRO A 40 5.04 -4.37 -16.12
N GLU A 41 4.36 -3.73 -17.06
CA GLU A 41 4.66 -2.39 -17.59
C GLU A 41 4.45 -1.25 -16.58
N ARG A 42 3.73 -1.49 -15.47
CA ARG A 42 3.43 -0.49 -14.42
C ARG A 42 4.17 -0.74 -13.12
N ARG A 43 4.89 -1.84 -12.97
CA ARG A 43 5.57 -2.18 -11.71
C ARG A 43 6.58 -1.12 -11.27
N ALA A 44 7.21 -0.43 -12.23
CA ALA A 44 8.20 0.61 -11.95
C ALA A 44 7.62 1.84 -11.23
N ILE A 45 6.30 2.04 -11.25
CA ILE A 45 5.60 3.16 -10.60
C ILE A 45 4.73 2.70 -9.42
N ALA A 46 4.91 1.45 -8.95
CA ALA A 46 4.04 0.82 -7.93
C ALA A 46 3.94 1.59 -6.60
N TYR A 47 4.95 2.40 -6.30
CA TYR A 47 5.14 3.12 -5.04
C TYR A 47 4.95 4.64 -5.18
N ASN A 48 4.38 5.08 -6.30
CA ASN A 48 3.83 6.41 -6.42
C ASN A 48 2.55 6.51 -5.58
N ASP A 49 2.32 7.67 -4.97
CA ASP A 49 1.07 7.95 -4.26
C ASP A 49 -0.02 8.37 -5.25
N GLU A 50 -0.49 7.41 -6.05
CA GLU A 50 -1.52 7.60 -7.06
C GLU A 50 -2.31 6.30 -7.32
N ASP A 51 -3.53 6.43 -7.84
CA ASP A 51 -4.31 5.30 -8.32
C ASP A 51 -3.72 4.73 -9.60
N LEU A 52 -3.38 3.44 -9.59
CA LEU A 52 -2.71 2.79 -10.71
C LEU A 52 -3.67 1.89 -11.49
N PRO A 53 -3.89 2.11 -12.79
CA PRO A 53 -4.84 1.29 -13.54
C PRO A 53 -4.34 -0.15 -13.71
N LEU A 54 -5.23 -1.10 -13.43
CA LEU A 54 -5.03 -2.55 -13.59
C LEU A 54 -5.55 -3.07 -14.95
N GLY A 55 -6.29 -2.24 -15.68
CA GLY A 55 -7.05 -2.62 -16.87
C GLY A 55 -8.52 -2.84 -16.56
N GLU A 56 -9.35 -2.91 -17.61
CA GLU A 56 -10.80 -3.16 -17.50
C GLU A 56 -11.55 -2.18 -16.57
N GLY A 57 -11.09 -0.93 -16.50
CA GLY A 57 -11.66 0.10 -15.63
C GLY A 57 -11.35 -0.08 -14.14
N ARG A 58 -10.49 -1.03 -13.76
CA ARG A 58 -10.06 -1.25 -12.38
C ARG A 58 -8.76 -0.54 -12.08
N PHE A 59 -8.60 -0.18 -10.80
CA PHE A 59 -7.44 0.55 -10.28
C PHE A 59 -6.95 -0.12 -9.00
N LEU A 60 -5.64 -0.08 -8.80
CA LEU A 60 -4.99 -0.34 -7.52
C LEU A 60 -4.95 0.98 -6.77
N MET A 61 -5.70 1.04 -5.67
CA MET A 61 -5.86 2.23 -4.82
C MET A 61 -4.50 2.81 -4.39
N GLU A 62 -4.37 4.14 -4.41
CA GLU A 62 -3.17 4.83 -3.95
C GLU A 62 -2.74 4.40 -2.53
N PRO A 63 -1.43 4.18 -2.28
CA PRO A 63 -0.91 3.69 -1.00
C PRO A 63 -1.39 4.47 0.22
N MET A 64 -1.44 5.81 0.15
CA MET A 64 -1.85 6.63 1.28
C MET A 64 -3.29 6.37 1.71
N VAL A 65 -4.22 6.35 0.76
CA VAL A 65 -5.65 6.15 1.04
C VAL A 65 -5.89 4.75 1.59
N LEU A 66 -5.26 3.73 0.99
CA LEU A 66 -5.34 2.36 1.51
C LEU A 66 -4.82 2.29 2.95
N SER A 67 -3.68 2.92 3.23
CA SER A 67 -3.09 2.93 4.58
C SER A 67 -4.00 3.63 5.60
N ARG A 68 -4.63 4.74 5.21
CA ARG A 68 -5.60 5.45 6.07
C ARG A 68 -6.86 4.64 6.30
N LEU A 69 -7.36 3.97 5.27
CA LEU A 69 -8.54 3.12 5.34
C LEU A 69 -8.32 1.98 6.34
N ILE A 70 -7.22 1.23 6.19
CA ILE A 70 -6.89 0.11 7.10
C ILE A 70 -6.66 0.61 8.53
N GLN A 71 -5.95 1.74 8.71
CA GLN A 71 -5.78 2.31 10.05
C GLN A 71 -7.11 2.71 10.68
N ALA A 72 -8.02 3.31 9.92
CA ALA A 72 -9.33 3.73 10.42
C ALA A 72 -10.25 2.54 10.74
N ALA A 73 -10.03 1.40 10.10
CA ALA A 73 -10.74 0.16 10.38
C ALA A 73 -10.32 -0.50 11.70
N GLU A 74 -9.19 -0.08 12.30
CA GLU A 74 -8.68 -0.59 13.59
C GLU A 74 -8.58 -2.12 13.66
N VAL A 75 -8.23 -2.77 12.53
CA VAL A 75 -8.13 -4.23 12.42
C VAL A 75 -7.17 -4.80 13.46
N ALA A 76 -7.65 -5.79 14.21
CA ALA A 76 -6.91 -6.51 15.24
C ALA A 76 -6.74 -8.00 14.90
N GLU A 77 -5.83 -8.65 15.62
CA GLU A 77 -5.63 -10.10 15.51
C GLU A 77 -6.93 -10.84 15.87
N GLY A 78 -7.37 -11.74 14.99
CA GLY A 78 -8.60 -12.52 15.16
C GLY A 78 -9.85 -11.89 14.55
N ASP A 79 -9.78 -10.67 14.02
CA ASP A 79 -10.90 -10.06 13.31
C ASP A 79 -11.21 -10.81 12.01
N LEU A 80 -12.50 -10.94 11.71
CA LEU A 80 -12.98 -11.40 10.42
C LEU A 80 -13.34 -10.19 9.56
N VAL A 81 -12.51 -9.90 8.56
CA VAL A 81 -12.62 -8.70 7.71
C VAL A 81 -13.23 -9.05 6.35
N LEU A 82 -14.07 -8.14 5.83
CA LEU A 82 -14.59 -8.15 4.46
C LEU A 82 -14.21 -6.84 3.78
N ASP A 83 -13.60 -6.93 2.60
CA ASP A 83 -13.28 -5.81 1.70
C ASP A 83 -14.12 -5.94 0.42
N VAL A 84 -14.70 -4.83 -0.07
CA VAL A 84 -15.72 -4.81 -1.15
C VAL A 84 -15.53 -3.68 -2.15
#